data_AF-A0A8H7Q0Z9-F1
#
_entry.id   AF-A0A8H7Q0Z9-F1
#
_cell.length_a   1.000
_cell.length_b   1.000
_cell.length_c   1.000
_cell.angle_alpha   90.00
_cell.angle_beta   90.00
_cell.angle_gamma   90.00
#
_symmetry.space_group_name_H-M   'P 1'
#
loop_
_entity.id
_entity.type
_entity.pdbx_description
1 polymer ?
#
loop_
_entity_poly.entity_id
_entity_poly.type
_entity_poly.pdbx_seq_one_letter_code
_entity_poly.pdbx_strand_id
1 'polypeptide(L)'
;MRDRYKMYQIFIMLLKFDFFFFLGFSVQYLALLILTSESDLATADAKSGIVKQLIEHIVLSCVVTIAMLLLAYWGLIREKKNYIYGFIVGSFASMAYFMYMLVEISQHPQNYQGTKIFLTFFLCVDMVLIIATVPVSVICLRNFGLGLMNHISHSNSTANSTHSMTPIGQEKHSNRRWSIE
;
A
#
# COMPACT_ATOMS: atom_id res chain seq x y z
N MET A 1 18.54 -17.90 0.26
CA MET A 1 18.55 -16.47 -0.15
C MET A 1 17.31 -16.05 -0.93
N ARG A 2 16.85 -16.88 -1.89
CA ARG A 2 15.65 -16.63 -2.72
C ARG A 2 14.37 -16.43 -1.91
N ASP A 3 14.20 -17.12 -0.78
CA ASP A 3 12.96 -17.04 0.01
C ASP A 3 12.81 -15.71 0.78
N ARG A 4 13.91 -15.06 1.15
CA ARG A 4 13.88 -13.73 1.75
C ARG A 4 13.43 -12.67 0.74
N TYR A 5 13.89 -12.79 -0.50
CA TYR A 5 13.47 -11.93 -1.61
C TYR A 5 12.00 -12.15 -1.97
N LYS A 6 11.54 -13.41 -1.96
CA LYS A 6 10.12 -13.73 -2.14
C LYS A 6 9.25 -13.08 -1.06
N MET A 7 9.63 -13.17 0.22
CA MET A 7 8.86 -12.54 1.31
C MET A 7 8.82 -11.01 1.17
N TYR A 8 9.94 -10.38 0.81
CA TYR A 8 9.99 -8.94 0.52
C TYR A 8 9.07 -8.56 -0.64
N GLN A 9 9.10 -9.33 -1.73
CA GLN A 9 8.26 -9.09 -2.89
C GLN A 9 6.78 -9.32 -2.58
N ILE A 10 6.43 -10.37 -1.84
CA ILE A 10 5.05 -10.62 -1.38
C ILE A 10 4.56 -9.44 -0.53
N PHE A 11 5.38 -8.93 0.39
CA PHE A 11 5.00 -7.78 1.20
C PHE A 11 4.77 -6.52 0.36
N ILE A 12 5.65 -6.21 -0.61
CA ILE A 12 5.43 -5.10 -1.55
C ILE A 12 4.18 -5.31 -2.41
N MET A 13 3.90 -6.54 -2.84
CA MET A 13 2.69 -6.85 -3.60
C MET A 13 1.43 -6.64 -2.76
N LEU A 14 1.43 -7.06 -1.49
CA LEU A 14 0.34 -6.80 -0.55
C LEU A 14 0.15 -5.30 -0.33
N LEU A 15 1.23 -4.53 -0.17
CA LEU A 15 1.18 -3.08 0.00
C LEU A 15 0.63 -2.35 -1.24
N LYS A 16 0.96 -2.84 -2.45
CA LYS A 16 0.38 -2.33 -3.70
C LYS A 16 -1.10 -2.63 -3.82
N PHE A 17 -1.51 -3.82 -3.40
CA PHE A 17 -2.91 -4.22 -3.39
C PHE A 17 -3.69 -3.36 -2.38
N ASP A 18 -3.16 -3.17 -1.17
CA ASP A 18 -3.71 -2.25 -0.15
C ASP A 18 -3.92 -0.82 -0.70
N PHE A 19 -2.91 -0.26 -1.39
CA PHE A 19 -3.05 1.03 -2.08
C PHE A 19 -4.15 1.03 -3.16
N PHE A 20 -4.34 -0.07 -3.89
CA PHE A 20 -5.39 -0.19 -4.89
C PHE A 20 -6.79 -0.21 -4.25
N PHE A 21 -6.99 -0.93 -3.14
CA PHE A 21 -8.26 -0.92 -2.40
C PHE A 21 -8.56 0.44 -1.80
N PHE A 22 -7.53 1.13 -1.32
CA PHE A 22 -7.64 2.50 -0.85
C PHE A 22 -8.12 3.47 -1.94
N LEU A 23 -7.61 3.34 -3.18
CA LEU A 23 -8.14 4.12 -4.31
C LEU A 23 -9.60 3.76 -4.61
N GLY A 24 -9.95 2.47 -4.55
CA GLY A 24 -11.33 2.01 -4.68
C GLY A 24 -12.26 2.63 -3.63
N PHE A 25 -11.83 2.60 -2.36
CA PHE A 25 -12.53 3.23 -1.24
C PHE A 25 -12.70 4.75 -1.44
N SER A 26 -11.68 5.44 -1.95
CA SER A 26 -11.74 6.87 -2.27
C SER A 26 -12.80 7.17 -3.35
N VAL A 27 -12.85 6.37 -4.42
CA VAL A 27 -13.86 6.53 -5.50
C VAL A 27 -15.28 6.23 -4.99
N GLN A 28 -15.44 5.16 -4.20
CA GLN A 28 -16.71 4.81 -3.54
C GLN A 28 -17.24 5.96 -2.69
N TYR A 29 -16.34 6.60 -1.95
CA TYR A 29 -16.67 7.70 -1.07
C TYR A 29 -17.02 8.98 -1.85
N LEU A 30 -16.31 9.26 -2.96
CA LEU A 30 -16.66 10.35 -3.87
C LEU A 30 -18.05 10.15 -4.48
N ALA A 31 -18.39 8.91 -4.87
CA ALA A 31 -19.73 8.59 -5.38
C ALA A 31 -20.81 8.81 -4.31
N LEU A 32 -20.54 8.46 -3.06
CA LEU A 32 -21.43 8.75 -1.92
C LEU A 32 -21.64 10.26 -1.77
N LEU A 33 -20.58 11.06 -1.85
CA LEU A 33 -20.66 12.51 -1.73
C LEU A 33 -21.58 13.13 -2.79
N ILE A 34 -21.40 12.72 -4.06
CA ILE A 34 -22.21 13.19 -5.18
C ILE A 34 -23.67 12.80 -5.00
N LEU A 35 -23.94 11.54 -4.65
CA LEU A 35 -25.32 11.06 -4.43
C LEU A 35 -26.00 11.79 -3.25
N THR A 36 -25.23 12.07 -2.20
CA THR A 36 -25.72 12.83 -1.05
C THR A 36 -26.02 14.28 -1.40
N SER A 37 -25.24 14.88 -2.32
CA SER A 37 -25.44 16.25 -2.80
C SER A 37 -26.65 16.44 -3.72
N GLU A 38 -27.07 15.41 -4.46
CA GLU A 38 -28.23 15.47 -5.37
C GLU A 38 -29.58 15.15 -4.71
N SER A 39 -29.57 14.53 -3.53
CA SER A 39 -30.80 14.14 -2.81
C SER A 39 -31.46 15.33 -2.07
N ASP A 40 -32.12 16.19 -2.84
CA ASP A 40 -32.57 17.56 -2.49
C ASP A 40 -33.95 17.66 -1.78
N LEU A 41 -34.45 16.60 -1.13
CA LEU A 41 -35.89 16.53 -0.77
C LEU A 41 -36.27 16.41 0.71
N ALA A 42 -35.35 16.39 1.67
CA ALA A 42 -35.72 16.47 3.09
C ALA A 42 -34.59 16.98 3.99
N THR A 43 -34.72 18.21 4.48
CA THR A 43 -33.98 18.82 5.61
C THR A 43 -32.48 19.08 5.38
N ALA A 44 -32.20 20.15 4.62
CA ALA A 44 -30.86 20.55 4.18
C ALA A 44 -29.87 20.99 5.30
N ASP A 45 -30.33 21.58 6.41
CA ASP A 45 -29.43 22.19 7.39
C ASP A 45 -28.77 21.19 8.37
N ALA A 46 -29.48 20.16 8.80
CA ALA A 46 -28.92 19.15 9.72
C ALA A 46 -27.98 18.16 8.99
N LYS A 47 -28.23 17.89 7.71
CA LYS A 47 -27.48 16.93 6.89
C LYS A 47 -26.12 17.48 6.47
N SER A 48 -26.03 18.77 6.13
CA SER A 48 -24.77 19.41 5.72
C SER A 48 -23.70 19.38 6.83
N GLY A 49 -24.13 19.54 8.09
CA GLY A 49 -23.25 19.42 9.26
C GLY A 49 -22.65 18.03 9.43
N ILE A 50 -23.49 16.99 9.35
CA ILE A 50 -23.07 15.58 9.49
C ILE A 50 -22.14 15.18 8.34
N VAL A 51 -22.46 15.58 7.11
CA VAL A 51 -21.66 15.25 5.91
C VAL A 51 -20.28 15.91 5.97
N LYS A 52 -20.19 17.17 6.41
CA LYS A 52 -18.90 17.84 6.62
C LYS A 52 -18.05 17.15 7.68
N GLN A 53 -18.66 16.78 8.81
CA GLN A 53 -17.97 16.10 9.90
C GLN A 53 -17.44 14.73 9.45
N LEU A 54 -18.25 13.99 8.69
CA LEU A 54 -17.88 12.69 8.14
C LEU A 54 -16.73 12.82 7.12
N ILE A 55 -16.77 13.85 6.26
CA ILE A 55 -15.72 14.17 5.30
C ILE A 55 -14.42 14.52 6.00
N GLU A 56 -14.45 15.37 7.03
CA GLU A 56 -13.24 15.73 7.78
C GLU A 56 -12.60 14.50 8.42
N HIS A 57 -13.41 13.66 9.06
CA HIS A 57 -12.93 12.40 9.64
C HIS A 57 -12.32 11.47 8.59
N ILE A 58 -12.89 11.41 7.40
CA ILE A 58 -12.46 10.50 6.34
C ILE A 58 -11.24 11.01 5.60
N VAL A 59 -11.15 12.31 5.32
CA VAL A 59 -9.93 12.92 4.76
C VAL A 59 -8.77 12.74 5.74
N LEU A 60 -9.01 12.96 7.04
CA LEU A 60 -8.00 12.74 8.06
C LEU A 60 -7.57 11.27 8.10
N SER A 61 -8.53 10.33 8.13
CA SER A 61 -8.23 8.89 8.11
C SER A 61 -7.48 8.49 6.83
N CYS A 62 -7.86 9.03 5.69
CA CYS A 62 -7.27 8.81 4.37
C CYS A 62 -5.78 9.22 4.36
N VAL A 63 -5.49 10.44 4.83
CA VAL A 63 -4.11 10.94 4.96
C VAL A 63 -3.29 10.08 5.91
N VAL A 64 -3.88 9.69 7.05
CA VAL A 64 -3.21 8.81 8.03
C VAL A 64 -2.90 7.44 7.41
N THR A 65 -3.84 6.84 6.68
CA THR A 65 -3.62 5.54 6.03
C THR A 65 -2.51 5.61 4.97
N ILE A 66 -2.48 6.65 4.14
CA ILE A 66 -1.39 6.87 3.16
C ILE A 66 -0.05 7.02 3.87
N ALA A 67 0.00 7.81 4.95
CA ALA A 67 1.22 7.99 5.72
C ALA A 67 1.71 6.64 6.29
N MET A 68 0.80 5.81 6.78
CA MET A 68 1.11 4.47 7.30
C MET A 68 1.62 3.52 6.21
N LEU A 69 1.03 3.54 5.02
CA LEU A 69 1.50 2.79 3.84
C LEU A 69 2.93 3.22 3.44
N LEU A 70 3.20 4.53 3.43
CA LEU A 70 4.53 5.06 3.16
C LEU A 70 5.55 4.66 4.23
N LEU A 71 5.16 4.71 5.51
CA LEU A 71 5.99 4.24 6.61
C LEU A 71 6.32 2.75 6.47
N ALA A 72 5.36 1.92 6.07
CA ALA A 72 5.57 0.50 5.82
C ALA A 72 6.57 0.27 4.69
N TYR A 73 6.38 0.97 3.56
CA TYR A 73 7.26 0.90 2.41
C TYR A 73 8.69 1.33 2.77
N TRP A 74 8.82 2.45 3.48
CA TRP A 74 10.13 2.99 3.86
C TRP A 74 10.81 2.13 4.92
N GLY A 75 10.05 1.62 5.89
CA GLY A 75 10.50 0.67 6.90
C GLY A 75 11.05 -0.61 6.29
N LEU A 76 10.42 -1.07 5.20
CA LEU A 76 10.86 -2.22 4.43
C LEU A 76 12.18 -1.97 3.68
N ILE A 77 12.30 -0.82 3.01
CA ILE A 77 13.52 -0.46 2.25
C ILE A 77 14.72 -0.19 3.17
N ARG A 78 14.50 0.52 4.28
CA ARG A 78 15.57 0.91 5.22
C ARG A 78 15.91 -0.19 6.22
N GLU A 79 15.18 -1.33 6.19
CA GLU A 79 15.27 -2.44 7.16
C GLU A 79 15.20 -1.96 8.63
N LYS A 80 14.46 -0.88 8.89
CA LYS A 80 14.38 -0.26 10.21
C LYS A 80 13.19 -0.84 10.97
N LYS A 81 13.50 -1.68 11.97
CA LYS A 81 12.51 -2.37 12.83
C LYS A 81 11.45 -1.42 13.40
N ASN A 82 11.83 -0.20 13.78
CA ASN A 82 10.93 0.79 14.37
C ASN A 82 9.72 1.13 13.47
N TYR A 83 9.92 1.29 12.16
CA TYR A 83 8.83 1.65 11.25
C TYR A 83 7.88 0.47 11.01
N ILE A 84 8.39 -0.76 10.98
CA ILE A 84 7.56 -1.96 10.84
C ILE A 84 6.78 -2.25 12.12
N TYR A 85 7.35 -2.00 13.30
CA TYR A 85 6.58 -2.02 14.55
C TYR A 85 5.44 -0.98 14.55
N GLY A 86 5.74 0.25 14.10
CA GLY A 86 4.71 1.29 13.93
C GLY A 86 3.61 0.86 12.97
N PHE A 87 3.97 0.23 11.85
CA PHE A 87 3.02 -0.31 10.88
C PHE A 87 2.14 -1.41 11.49
N ILE A 88 2.71 -2.38 12.23
CA ILE A 88 1.94 -3.46 12.89
C ILE A 88 0.91 -2.88 13.86
N VAL A 89 1.34 -1.96 14.75
CA VAL A 89 0.42 -1.28 15.69
C VAL A 89 -0.67 -0.53 14.92
N GLY A 90 -0.29 0.12 13.83
CA GLY A 90 -1.20 0.71 12.85
C GLY A 90 -2.23 -0.23 12.29
N SER A 91 -1.81 -1.40 11.82
CA SER A 91 -2.69 -2.40 11.25
C SER A 91 -3.74 -2.87 12.26
N PHE A 92 -3.38 -3.00 13.54
CA PHE A 92 -4.34 -3.28 14.61
C PHE A 92 -5.31 -2.12 14.85
N ALA A 93 -4.83 -0.87 14.82
CA ALA A 93 -5.69 0.30 14.93
C ALA A 93 -6.67 0.42 13.75
N SER A 94 -6.19 0.19 12.51
CA SER A 94 -7.02 0.16 11.30
C SER A 94 -8.06 -0.95 11.36
N MET A 95 -7.71 -2.15 11.87
CA MET A 95 -8.66 -3.24 12.07
C MET A 95 -9.82 -2.83 12.99
N ALA A 96 -9.50 -2.20 14.13
CA ALA A 96 -10.50 -1.71 15.07
C ALA A 96 -11.38 -0.62 14.45
N TYR A 97 -10.78 0.29 13.67
CA TYR A 97 -11.50 1.34 12.97
C TYR A 97 -12.45 0.78 11.90
N PHE A 98 -12.02 -0.22 11.13
CA PHE A 98 -12.89 -0.89 10.15
C PHE A 98 -14.08 -1.58 10.81
N MET A 99 -13.89 -2.21 11.98
CA MET A 99 -15.01 -2.75 12.75
C MET A 99 -16.00 -1.66 13.21
N TYR A 100 -15.49 -0.54 13.74
CA TYR A 100 -16.33 0.60 14.13
C TYR A 100 -17.12 1.13 12.93
N MET A 101 -16.46 1.34 11.79
CA MET A 101 -17.07 1.85 10.57
C MET A 101 -18.14 0.90 10.03
N LEU A 102 -17.92 -0.43 10.11
CA LEU A 102 -18.89 -1.44 9.72
C LEU A 102 -20.17 -1.35 10.59
N VAL A 103 -20.02 -1.15 11.90
CA VAL A 103 -21.16 -0.99 12.83
C VAL A 103 -21.92 0.31 12.54
N GLU A 104 -21.21 1.40 12.30
CA GLU A 104 -21.84 2.70 12.03
C GLU A 104 -22.64 2.70 10.72
N ILE A 105 -22.09 2.07 9.68
CA ILE A 105 -22.79 1.82 8.42
C ILE A 105 -24.04 0.95 8.66
N SER A 106 -23.95 -0.05 9.54
CA SER A 106 -25.07 -0.94 9.87
C SER A 106 -26.22 -0.21 10.59
N GLN A 107 -25.90 0.64 11.57
CA GLN A 107 -26.88 1.33 12.42
C GLN A 107 -27.66 2.47 11.74
N HIS A 108 -27.13 3.09 10.68
CA HIS A 108 -27.81 4.17 9.94
C HIS A 108 -28.17 3.79 8.49
N PRO A 109 -29.12 2.84 8.27
CA PRO A 109 -29.45 2.34 6.94
C PRO A 109 -30.22 3.33 6.03
N GLN A 110 -30.79 4.39 6.60
CA GLN A 110 -31.72 5.30 5.89
C GLN A 110 -31.02 6.38 5.03
N ASN A 111 -29.75 6.72 5.32
CA ASN A 111 -29.05 7.82 4.65
C ASN A 111 -28.14 7.40 3.47
N TYR A 112 -28.00 6.10 3.19
CA TYR A 112 -26.99 5.54 2.26
C TYR A 112 -27.56 4.55 1.22
N GLN A 113 -28.81 4.77 0.79
CA GLN A 113 -29.46 3.93 -0.23
C GLN A 113 -28.65 4.01 -1.55
N GLY A 114 -28.02 2.90 -1.95
CA GLY A 114 -27.22 2.78 -3.18
C GLY A 114 -25.74 2.43 -2.96
N THR A 115 -25.00 3.21 -2.17
CA THR A 115 -23.54 3.06 -2.01
C THR A 115 -23.14 2.14 -0.86
N LYS A 116 -24.05 1.86 0.09
CA LYS A 116 -23.79 1.04 1.28
C LYS A 116 -23.26 -0.36 0.96
N ILE A 117 -23.81 -1.00 -0.07
CA ILE A 117 -23.45 -2.38 -0.44
C ILE A 117 -21.99 -2.46 -0.88
N PHE A 118 -21.54 -1.47 -1.65
CA PHE A 118 -20.19 -1.44 -2.15
C PHE A 118 -19.19 -1.00 -1.09
N LEU A 119 -19.55 -0.02 -0.24
CA LEU A 119 -18.72 0.38 0.91
C LEU A 119 -18.43 -0.79 1.84
N THR A 120 -19.47 -1.59 2.15
CA THR A 120 -19.34 -2.78 2.99
C THR A 120 -18.45 -3.84 2.32
N PHE A 121 -18.57 -4.01 1.00
CA PHE A 121 -17.71 -4.93 0.25
C PHE A 121 -16.23 -4.52 0.32
N PHE A 122 -15.93 -3.23 0.11
CA PHE A 122 -14.56 -2.72 0.23
C PHE A 122 -14.00 -2.92 1.65
N LEU A 123 -14.76 -2.57 2.68
CA LEU A 123 -14.36 -2.80 4.09
C LEU A 123 -14.06 -4.28 4.37
N CYS A 124 -14.87 -5.21 3.86
CA CYS A 124 -14.62 -6.64 4.02
C CYS A 124 -13.30 -7.08 3.35
N VAL A 125 -12.99 -6.55 2.17
CA VAL A 125 -11.74 -6.90 1.47
C VAL A 125 -10.53 -6.29 2.19
N ASP A 126 -10.62 -5.04 2.64
CA ASP A 126 -9.58 -4.38 3.46
C ASP A 126 -9.29 -5.15 4.76
N MET A 127 -10.33 -5.70 5.40
CA MET A 127 -10.16 -6.54 6.59
C MET A 127 -9.35 -7.81 6.30
N VAL A 128 -9.65 -8.50 5.19
CA VAL A 128 -8.89 -9.69 4.74
C VAL A 128 -7.45 -9.33 4.42
N LEU A 129 -7.23 -8.15 3.81
CA LEU A 129 -5.92 -7.59 3.50
C LEU A 129 -5.06 -7.38 4.74
N ILE A 130 -5.62 -6.80 5.80
CA ILE A 130 -4.90 -6.63 7.06
C ILE A 130 -4.52 -7.99 7.65
N ILE A 131 -5.44 -8.96 7.65
CA ILE A 131 -5.18 -10.31 8.14
C ILE A 131 -4.05 -10.98 7.36
N ALA A 132 -3.95 -10.75 6.05
CA ALA A 132 -2.85 -11.25 5.22
C ALA A 132 -1.53 -10.49 5.47
N THR A 133 -1.59 -9.18 5.71
CA THR A 133 -0.42 -8.31 5.78
C THR A 133 0.30 -8.39 7.13
N VAL A 134 -0.44 -8.58 8.23
CA VAL A 134 0.14 -8.68 9.58
C VAL A 134 1.12 -9.86 9.71
N PRO A 135 0.79 -11.11 9.35
CA PRO A 135 1.74 -12.23 9.43
C PRO A 135 2.99 -12.00 8.57
N VAL A 136 2.83 -11.45 7.36
CA VAL A 136 3.97 -11.18 6.46
C VAL A 136 4.89 -10.12 7.06
N SER A 137 4.34 -9.05 7.65
CA SER A 137 5.14 -8.03 8.35
C SER A 137 5.92 -8.60 9.54
N VAL A 138 5.33 -9.51 10.32
CA VAL A 138 6.00 -10.19 11.44
C VAL A 138 7.14 -11.09 10.94
N ILE A 139 6.94 -11.82 9.85
CA ILE A 139 7.99 -12.66 9.26
C ILE A 139 9.12 -11.78 8.71
N CYS A 140 8.80 -10.67 8.05
CA CYS A 140 9.79 -9.68 7.63
C CYS A 140 10.59 -9.14 8.83
N LEU A 141 9.92 -8.83 9.93
CA LEU A 141 10.55 -8.32 11.15
C LEU A 141 11.56 -9.32 11.74
N ARG A 142 11.18 -10.60 11.84
CA ARG A 142 12.06 -11.67 12.36
C ARG A 142 13.27 -11.94 11.46
N ASN A 143 13.17 -11.60 10.18
CA ASN A 143 14.22 -11.81 9.19
C ASN A 143 15.15 -10.58 9.01
N PHE A 144 14.86 -9.43 9.65
CA PHE A 144 15.74 -8.26 9.62
C PHE A 144 17.04 -8.48 10.39
N GLY A 145 18.17 -8.16 9.75
CA GLY A 145 19.51 -8.23 10.35
C GLY A 145 20.37 -9.41 9.88
N LEU A 146 19.86 -10.29 9.02
CA LEU A 146 20.63 -11.40 8.45
C LEU A 146 21.27 -11.07 7.07
N GLY A 147 21.42 -9.78 6.72
CA GLY A 147 22.28 -9.31 5.62
C GLY A 147 21.68 -9.32 4.20
N LEU A 148 20.45 -8.83 3.98
CA LEU A 148 19.82 -8.83 2.65
C LEU A 148 20.23 -7.62 1.76
N MET A 149 20.70 -6.52 2.37
CA MET A 149 21.06 -5.29 1.64
C MET A 149 22.38 -5.39 0.83
N ASN A 150 23.33 -6.26 1.22
CA ASN A 150 24.64 -6.30 0.54
C ASN A 150 24.56 -6.82 -0.91
N HIS A 151 23.43 -7.42 -1.31
CA HIS A 151 23.23 -7.97 -2.66
C HIS A 151 22.10 -7.31 -3.47
N ILE A 152 21.12 -6.65 -2.82
CA ILE A 152 20.08 -5.86 -3.52
C ILE A 152 20.67 -4.57 -4.11
N SER A 153 21.58 -3.91 -3.39
CA SER A 153 22.29 -2.73 -3.93
C SER A 153 23.13 -3.09 -5.16
N HIS A 154 23.75 -4.28 -5.19
CA HIS A 154 24.53 -4.71 -6.35
C HIS A 154 23.65 -5.04 -7.58
N SER A 155 22.45 -5.58 -7.37
CA SER A 155 21.51 -5.87 -8.48
C SER A 155 20.99 -4.61 -9.18
N ASN A 156 20.62 -3.57 -8.42
CA ASN A 156 20.15 -2.31 -9.01
C ASN A 156 21.28 -1.49 -9.65
N SER A 157 22.51 -1.58 -9.15
CA SER A 157 23.67 -1.00 -9.84
C SER A 157 24.00 -1.72 -11.15
N THR A 158 23.77 -3.04 -11.24
CA THR A 158 24.03 -3.79 -12.48
C THR A 158 22.97 -3.53 -13.56
N ALA A 159 21.71 -3.28 -13.18
CA ALA A 159 20.63 -2.94 -14.12
C ALA A 159 20.77 -1.53 -14.73
N ASN A 160 21.43 -0.60 -14.05
CA ASN A 160 21.75 0.72 -14.61
C ASN A 160 23.04 0.74 -15.45
N SER A 161 23.87 -0.31 -15.39
CA SER A 161 25.10 -0.41 -16.19
C SER A 161 24.92 -1.12 -17.53
N THR A 162 23.76 -1.71 -17.81
CA THR A 162 23.48 -2.37 -19.11
C THR A 162 22.90 -1.46 -20.19
N HIS A 163 22.77 -0.15 -19.92
CA HIS A 163 22.32 0.82 -20.94
C HIS A 163 23.44 1.73 -21.49
N SER A 164 24.71 1.34 -21.34
CA SER A 164 25.78 1.84 -22.21
C SER A 164 25.82 0.97 -23.47
N MET A 165 25.00 1.31 -24.46
CA MET A 165 25.19 0.84 -25.83
C MET A 165 26.56 1.35 -26.31
N THR A 166 27.57 0.49 -26.24
CA THR A 166 28.80 0.67 -27.01
C THR A 166 28.43 0.66 -28.50
N PRO A 167 28.80 1.68 -29.30
CA PRO A 167 28.54 1.64 -30.73
C PRO A 167 29.29 0.46 -31.36
N ILE A 168 28.58 -0.25 -32.24
CA ILE A 168 29.08 -1.39 -33.00
C ILE A 168 30.18 -0.89 -33.94
N GLY A 169 31.44 -1.22 -33.70
CA GLY A 169 32.53 -0.69 -34.53
C GLY A 169 33.98 -0.75 -34.01
N GLN A 170 34.30 -1.60 -33.03
CA GLN A 170 35.71 -1.85 -32.67
C GLN A 170 35.93 -3.36 -32.58
N GLU A 171 36.28 -3.93 -33.73
CA GLU A 171 36.87 -5.26 -33.82
C GLU A 171 38.17 -5.26 -33.00
N LYS A 172 38.22 -6.08 -31.96
CA LYS A 172 39.42 -6.27 -31.14
C LYS A 172 40.45 -6.99 -31.99
N HIS A 173 41.37 -6.25 -32.60
CA HIS A 173 42.49 -6.78 -33.37
C HIS A 173 43.34 -7.71 -32.48
N SER A 174 43.12 -9.02 -32.63
CA SER A 174 43.88 -10.07 -31.96
C SER A 174 45.27 -10.14 -32.56
N ASN A 175 46.22 -9.38 -32.00
CA ASN A 175 47.63 -9.49 -32.35
C ASN A 175 48.25 -10.72 -31.67
N ARG A 176 47.91 -11.92 -32.16
CA ARG A 176 48.65 -13.16 -31.85
C ARG A 176 49.96 -13.12 -32.63
N ARG A 177 50.99 -12.54 -32.01
CA ARG A 177 52.38 -12.66 -32.47
C ARG A 177 52.89 -14.02 -32.03
N TRP A 178 52.86 -14.98 -32.95
CA TRP A 178 53.50 -16.28 -32.79
C TRP A 178 55.01 -16.08 -32.78
N SER A 179 55.65 -16.31 -31.63
CA SER A 179 57.10 -16.48 -31.54
C SER A 179 57.37 -17.95 -31.84
N ILE A 180 58.03 -18.22 -32.95
CA ILE A 180 58.52 -19.56 -33.32
C ILE A 180 60.04 -19.50 -33.16
N GLU A 181 60.51 -20.29 -32.20
CA GLU A 181 61.89 -20.81 -32.14
C GLU A 181 62.08 -21.85 -33.23
#